data_AF-A0A2C1CM90-F1
#
_entry.id   AF-A0A2C1CM90-F1
#
_cell.length_a   1.000
_cell.length_b   1.000
_cell.length_c   1.000
_cell.angle_alpha   90.00
_cell.angle_beta   90.00
_cell.angle_gamma   90.00
#
_symmetry.space_group_name_H-M   'P 1'
#
loop_
_entity.id
_entity.type
_entity.pdbx_description
1 polymer ?
#
loop_
_entity_poly.entity_id
_entity_poly.type
_entity_poly.pdbx_seq_one_letter_code
_entity_poly.pdbx_strand_id
1 'polypeptide(L)'
;MRKKWKIGLMSTLLACTTFTSVAFAAEKPVDQRKWEEWLNGHAKKLNEPTSQTTEDLSFLKEAVQDKRIVVLGESTHGAKEMNQSKIRMIKYLHEEMGYDVIAFESGLAEAAAVQQNFDYLTATEAMDQSLEGVWQTEEVEQLFIYMKEQKAKGKPLTLAGFDMNLFYRSSFHSYAKDWLQKLSPEVASELDAAVTELIKLDKYYYNLESGYPYDQYKVEIQPVINKFENVKAFIQTHKTELTRVAPSPTYDVNFLEKSINIRI
;
A
#
# COMPACT_ATOMS: atom_id res chain seq x y z
N MET A 1 -50.92 -49.04 16.55
CA MET A 1 -50.18 -49.43 15.33
C MET A 1 -48.72 -49.04 15.48
N ARG A 2 -47.82 -50.02 15.65
CA ARG A 2 -46.35 -49.88 15.69
C ARG A 2 -45.79 -50.51 14.40
N LYS A 3 -44.86 -49.84 13.71
CA LYS A 3 -43.84 -50.44 12.80
C LYS A 3 -42.69 -49.40 12.69
N LYS A 4 -41.53 -49.64 13.32
CA LYS A 4 -40.34 -50.39 12.86
C LYS A 4 -39.61 -49.66 11.71
N TRP A 5 -38.49 -48.97 11.97
CA TRP A 5 -37.09 -49.46 11.91
C TRP A 5 -36.59 -49.76 10.48
N LYS A 6 -35.63 -48.98 9.95
CA LYS A 6 -34.23 -49.40 9.62
C LYS A 6 -33.53 -48.56 8.53
N ILE A 7 -32.29 -48.14 8.86
CA ILE A 7 -31.03 -48.18 8.05
C ILE A 7 -30.92 -47.18 6.89
N GLY A 8 -29.81 -46.48 6.62
CA GLY A 8 -28.42 -46.58 7.08
C GLY A 8 -27.69 -45.24 6.92
N LEU A 9 -26.69 -44.94 7.75
CA LEU A 9 -25.28 -45.18 7.45
C LEU A 9 -24.88 -44.70 6.05
N MET A 10 -24.85 -43.37 5.87
CA MET A 10 -24.26 -42.75 4.68
C MET A 10 -22.73 -42.86 4.81
N SER A 11 -22.24 -44.01 4.38
CA SER A 11 -20.81 -44.34 4.31
C SER A 11 -20.35 -44.04 2.90
N THR A 12 -19.43 -43.06 2.79
CA THR A 12 -18.27 -43.03 1.89
C THR A 12 -18.44 -43.46 0.43
N LEU A 13 -18.31 -42.49 -0.47
CA LEU A 13 -17.50 -42.61 -1.70
C LEU A 13 -17.28 -41.22 -2.30
N LEU A 14 -16.48 -40.38 -1.62
CA LEU A 14 -15.77 -39.33 -2.35
C LEU A 14 -14.54 -40.00 -2.93
N ALA A 15 -14.62 -40.36 -4.21
CA ALA A 15 -13.55 -40.95 -4.96
C ALA A 15 -12.32 -40.04 -4.86
N CYS A 16 -11.30 -40.50 -4.14
CA CYS A 16 -9.94 -40.02 -4.27
C CYS A 16 -9.49 -40.30 -5.71
N THR A 17 -9.74 -39.37 -6.63
CA THR A 17 -8.97 -39.29 -7.87
C THR A 17 -7.60 -38.71 -7.54
N THR A 18 -6.79 -39.49 -6.83
CA THR A 18 -5.34 -39.32 -6.80
C THR A 18 -4.80 -39.67 -8.19
N PHE A 19 -4.95 -38.77 -9.15
CA PHE A 19 -3.90 -38.61 -10.14
C PHE A 19 -2.78 -37.83 -9.45
N THR A 20 -2.06 -38.52 -8.58
CA THR A 20 -0.66 -38.19 -8.35
C THR A 20 0.02 -38.36 -9.70
N SER A 21 0.11 -37.28 -10.47
CA SER A 21 1.34 -37.08 -11.22
C SER A 21 2.43 -37.21 -10.18
N VAL A 22 3.14 -38.34 -10.17
CA VAL A 22 4.45 -38.41 -9.56
C VAL A 22 5.25 -37.39 -10.36
N ALA A 23 5.20 -36.13 -9.93
CA ALA A 23 6.25 -35.20 -10.23
C ALA A 23 7.46 -35.92 -9.66
N PHE A 24 8.24 -36.57 -10.54
CA PHE A 24 9.58 -36.98 -10.19
C PHE A 24 10.19 -35.74 -9.56
N ALA A 25 10.42 -35.77 -8.24
CA ALA A 25 11.19 -34.74 -7.58
C ALA A 25 12.48 -34.69 -8.40
N ALA A 26 12.68 -33.61 -9.15
CA ALA A 26 13.86 -33.46 -9.97
C ALA A 26 15.06 -33.77 -9.07
N GLU A 27 15.95 -34.66 -9.52
CA GLU A 27 17.17 -34.90 -8.77
C GLU A 27 17.81 -33.56 -8.47
N LYS A 28 18.09 -33.33 -7.19
CA LYS A 28 18.74 -32.11 -6.71
C LYS A 28 19.93 -31.82 -7.63
N PRO A 29 20.10 -30.57 -8.12
CA PRO A 29 21.22 -30.23 -8.99
C PRO A 29 22.53 -30.73 -8.39
N VAL A 30 23.42 -31.29 -9.21
CA VAL A 30 24.70 -31.90 -8.76
C VAL A 30 25.52 -30.95 -7.88
N ASP A 31 25.40 -29.64 -8.11
CA ASP A 31 26.10 -28.60 -7.35
C ASP A 31 25.36 -28.09 -6.10
N GLN A 32 24.16 -28.59 -5.77
CA GLN A 32 23.36 -28.10 -4.63
C GLN A 32 24.16 -28.10 -3.32
N ARG A 33 24.94 -29.15 -3.06
CA ARG A 33 25.75 -29.23 -1.84
C ARG A 33 26.79 -28.11 -1.76
N LYS A 34 27.43 -27.76 -2.89
CA LYS A 34 28.39 -26.66 -2.95
C LYS A 34 27.71 -25.32 -2.67
N TRP A 35 26.51 -25.12 -3.22
CA TRP A 35 25.71 -23.93 -2.96
C TRP A 35 25.27 -23.83 -1.49
N GLU A 36 24.85 -24.94 -0.87
CA GLU A 36 24.49 -24.99 0.55
C GLU A 36 25.71 -24.68 1.45
N GLU A 37 26.87 -25.27 1.16
CA GLU A 37 28.12 -25.00 1.89
C GLU A 37 28.53 -23.52 1.76
N TRP A 38 28.44 -22.96 0.56
CA TRP A 38 28.72 -21.54 0.34
C TRP A 38 27.72 -20.64 1.08
N LEU A 39 26.42 -20.90 0.96
CA LEU A 39 25.38 -20.12 1.64
C LEU A 39 25.55 -20.13 3.16
N ASN A 40 25.83 -21.30 3.75
CA ASN A 40 26.04 -21.42 5.20
C ASN A 40 27.25 -20.60 5.70
N GLY A 41 28.28 -20.42 4.85
CA GLY A 41 29.46 -19.61 5.19
C GLY A 41 29.31 -18.11 4.98
N HIS A 42 28.32 -17.66 4.19
CA HIS A 42 28.20 -16.26 3.76
C HIS A 42 26.89 -15.58 4.17
N ALA A 43 25.84 -16.35 4.49
CA ALA A 43 24.55 -15.80 4.89
C ALA A 43 24.65 -15.05 6.23
N LYS A 44 23.94 -13.91 6.30
CA LYS A 44 23.72 -13.22 7.56
C LYS A 44 22.50 -13.84 8.22
N LYS A 45 22.70 -14.53 9.34
CA LYS A 45 21.60 -15.11 10.11
C LYS A 45 20.84 -13.98 10.81
N LEU A 46 19.54 -13.90 10.53
CA LEU A 46 18.65 -12.99 11.21
C LEU A 46 18.08 -13.66 12.47
N ASN A 47 17.78 -12.84 13.47
CA ASN A 47 16.93 -13.23 14.58
C ASN A 47 15.49 -13.45 14.10
N GLU A 48 14.69 -14.12 14.93
CA GLU A 48 13.27 -14.34 14.67
C GLU A 48 12.54 -13.03 14.35
N PRO A 49 11.51 -13.05 13.48
CA PRO A 49 10.78 -11.83 13.08
C PRO A 49 10.19 -11.02 14.23
N THR A 50 9.89 -11.66 15.37
CA THR A 50 9.35 -11.02 16.57
C THR A 50 10.41 -10.47 17.53
N SER A 51 11.71 -10.62 17.21
CA SER A 51 12.79 -10.12 18.05
C SER A 51 12.72 -8.61 18.22
N GLN A 52 12.88 -8.17 19.47
CA GLN A 52 12.90 -6.74 19.82
C GLN A 52 14.28 -6.11 19.63
N THR A 53 15.31 -6.94 19.37
CA THR A 53 16.68 -6.47 19.19
C THR A 53 17.04 -6.45 17.70
N THR A 54 18.03 -5.63 17.34
CA THR A 54 18.39 -5.36 15.93
C THR A 54 19.90 -5.51 15.67
N GLU A 55 20.67 -6.13 16.57
CA GLU A 55 22.12 -6.30 16.41
C GLU A 55 22.48 -7.20 15.23
N ASP A 56 21.61 -8.18 14.92
CA ASP A 56 21.68 -9.04 13.74
C ASP A 56 21.52 -8.27 12.42
N LEU A 57 20.99 -7.04 12.47
CA LEU A 57 20.83 -6.15 11.31
C LEU A 57 22.04 -5.23 11.09
N SER A 58 23.08 -5.32 11.91
CA SER A 58 24.28 -4.47 11.80
C SER A 58 25.00 -4.55 10.46
N PHE A 59 24.86 -5.67 9.74
CA PHE A 59 25.40 -5.81 8.38
C PHE A 59 24.80 -4.80 7.39
N LEU A 60 23.61 -4.24 7.66
CA LEU A 60 22.98 -3.23 6.81
C LEU A 60 23.82 -1.95 6.73
N LYS A 61 24.59 -1.61 7.78
CA LYS A 61 25.49 -0.43 7.79
C LYS A 61 26.48 -0.46 6.64
N GLU A 62 27.00 -1.64 6.31
CA GLU A 62 27.89 -1.86 5.17
C GLU A 62 27.10 -2.08 3.87
N ALA A 63 26.06 -2.92 3.91
CA ALA A 63 25.35 -3.36 2.71
C ALA A 63 24.65 -2.21 1.95
N VAL A 64 24.14 -1.21 2.68
CA VAL A 64 23.47 -0.03 2.09
C VAL A 64 24.19 1.28 2.41
N GLN A 65 25.50 1.21 2.67
CA GLN A 65 26.32 2.39 2.93
C GLN A 65 26.20 3.42 1.78
N ASP A 66 26.06 4.69 2.13
CA ASP A 66 25.94 5.83 1.21
C ASP A 66 24.77 5.72 0.20
N LYS A 67 23.82 4.80 0.44
CA LYS A 67 22.60 4.71 -0.34
C LYS A 67 21.58 5.69 0.23
N ARG A 68 20.96 6.45 -0.67
CA ARG A 68 19.85 7.35 -0.31
C ARG A 68 18.51 6.61 -0.27
N ILE A 69 18.38 5.55 -1.07
CA ILE A 69 17.14 4.78 -1.24
C ILE A 69 17.48 3.31 -1.08
N VAL A 70 16.70 2.63 -0.22
CA VAL A 70 16.76 1.19 0.01
C VAL A 70 15.37 0.62 -0.29
N VAL A 71 15.32 -0.39 -1.15
CA VAL A 71 14.07 -1.05 -1.53
C VAL A 71 13.94 -2.34 -0.74
N LEU A 72 12.90 -2.42 0.10
CA LEU A 72 12.57 -3.60 0.90
C LEU A 72 11.43 -4.37 0.23
N GLY A 73 11.80 -5.29 -0.66
CA GLY A 73 10.84 -6.14 -1.38
C GLY A 73 10.21 -7.23 -0.52
N GLU A 74 9.19 -7.88 -1.06
CA GLU A 74 8.50 -9.02 -0.46
C GLU A 74 8.17 -10.07 -1.52
N SER A 75 8.36 -11.34 -1.20
CA SER A 75 8.05 -12.47 -2.11
C SER A 75 6.54 -12.69 -2.31
N THR A 76 5.70 -12.16 -1.42
CA THR A 76 4.24 -12.24 -1.43
C THR A 76 3.69 -11.20 -0.46
N HIS A 77 2.49 -10.69 -0.74
CA HIS A 77 1.76 -9.82 0.19
C HIS A 77 1.14 -10.62 1.34
N GLY A 78 0.86 -9.95 2.47
CA GLY A 78 0.13 -10.52 3.61
C GLY A 78 0.88 -11.55 4.45
N ALA A 79 2.18 -11.80 4.18
CA ALA A 79 2.98 -12.73 4.97
C ALA A 79 3.45 -12.06 6.28
N LYS A 80 2.94 -12.59 7.41
CA LYS A 80 3.21 -12.10 8.77
C LYS A 80 4.70 -11.97 9.07
N GLU A 81 5.49 -13.02 8.85
CA GLU A 81 6.91 -13.07 9.17
C GLU A 81 7.71 -12.07 8.33
N MET A 82 7.30 -11.84 7.08
CA MET A 82 7.92 -10.86 6.20
C MET A 82 7.60 -9.43 6.65
N ASN A 83 6.33 -9.13 6.98
CA ASN A 83 5.96 -7.82 7.54
C ASN A 83 6.76 -7.53 8.82
N GLN A 84 6.81 -8.46 9.76
CA GLN A 84 7.56 -8.31 11.00
C GLN A 84 9.06 -8.10 10.75
N SER A 85 9.66 -8.89 9.85
CA SER A 85 11.08 -8.76 9.50
C SER A 85 11.38 -7.41 8.84
N LYS A 86 10.56 -6.97 7.89
CA LYS A 86 10.71 -5.64 7.26
C LYS A 86 10.57 -4.52 8.29
N ILE A 87 9.64 -4.62 9.23
CA ILE A 87 9.47 -3.61 10.28
C ILE A 87 10.72 -3.52 11.16
N ARG A 88 11.34 -4.66 11.53
CA ARG A 88 12.64 -4.65 12.24
C ARG A 88 13.71 -3.91 11.43
N MET A 89 13.79 -4.18 10.11
CA MET A 89 14.72 -3.50 9.21
C MET A 89 14.43 -2.00 9.09
N ILE A 90 13.16 -1.60 8.96
CA ILE A 90 12.75 -0.19 8.89
C ILE A 90 13.15 0.55 10.17
N LYS A 91 12.87 -0.03 11.34
CA LYS A 91 13.27 0.56 12.64
C LYS A 91 14.79 0.72 12.72
N TYR A 92 15.55 -0.28 12.30
CA TYR A 92 17.01 -0.20 12.28
C TYR A 92 17.52 0.89 11.34
N LEU A 93 17.04 0.92 10.09
CA LEU A 93 17.45 1.93 9.10
C LEU A 93 17.11 3.35 9.57
N HIS A 94 15.95 3.54 10.20
CA HIS A 94 15.55 4.83 10.73
C HIS A 94 16.40 5.24 11.95
N GLU A 95 16.52 4.37 12.96
CA GLU A 95 17.16 4.72 14.24
C GLU A 95 18.69 4.82 14.15
N GLU A 96 19.30 3.92 13.38
CA GLU A 96 20.76 3.75 13.34
C GLU A 96 21.41 4.35 12.09
N MET A 97 20.63 4.59 11.03
CA MET A 97 21.16 5.01 9.72
C MET A 97 20.50 6.26 9.15
N GLY A 98 19.54 6.88 9.84
CA GLY A 98 18.98 8.18 9.47
C GLY A 98 18.03 8.16 8.26
N TYR A 99 17.38 7.03 7.99
CA TYR A 99 16.33 6.97 6.96
C TYR A 99 15.00 7.47 7.54
N ASP A 100 14.60 8.69 7.16
CA ASP A 100 13.44 9.37 7.76
C ASP A 100 12.16 9.34 6.89
N VAL A 101 12.15 8.57 5.80
CA VAL A 101 10.98 8.40 4.91
C VAL A 101 10.73 6.92 4.64
N ILE A 102 9.50 6.47 4.88
CA ILE A 102 9.00 5.16 4.42
C ILE A 102 8.02 5.38 3.27
N ALA A 103 8.36 4.84 2.11
CA ALA A 103 7.52 4.91 0.92
C ALA A 103 6.91 3.52 0.65
N PHE A 104 5.59 3.42 0.68
CA PHE A 104 4.86 2.19 0.36
C PHE A 104 4.51 2.12 -1.12
N GLU A 105 4.36 0.90 -1.64
CA GLU A 105 3.72 0.59 -2.93
C GLU A 105 2.21 0.86 -2.81
N SER A 106 1.88 2.10 -2.53
CA SER A 106 0.53 2.58 -2.25
C SER A 106 0.36 3.96 -2.85
N GLY A 107 -0.90 4.39 -2.98
CA GLY A 107 -1.26 5.61 -3.67
C GLY A 107 -0.52 6.83 -3.13
N LEU A 108 0.15 7.56 -4.03
CA LEU A 108 0.86 8.80 -3.68
C LEU A 108 -0.08 9.81 -3.01
N ALA A 109 -1.29 9.94 -3.55
CA ALA A 109 -2.27 10.90 -3.06
C ALA A 109 -2.81 10.53 -1.68
N GLU A 110 -3.11 9.26 -1.46
CA GLU A 110 -3.64 8.70 -0.22
C GLU A 110 -2.61 8.79 0.91
N ALA A 111 -1.36 8.37 0.66
CA ALA A 111 -0.27 8.49 1.62
C ALA A 111 0.03 9.94 1.98
N ALA A 112 0.05 10.86 0.99
CA ALA A 112 0.25 12.28 1.24
C ALA A 112 -0.89 12.87 2.09
N ALA A 113 -2.15 12.53 1.77
CA ALA A 113 -3.30 13.01 2.53
C ALA A 113 -3.28 12.54 3.99
N VAL A 114 -2.93 11.26 4.22
CA VAL A 114 -2.75 10.73 5.58
C VAL A 114 -1.57 11.40 6.28
N GLN A 115 -0.43 11.59 5.62
CA GLN A 115 0.72 12.27 6.21
C GLN A 115 0.38 13.70 6.65
N GLN A 116 -0.43 14.43 5.87
CA GLN A 116 -0.90 15.77 6.21
C GLN A 116 -1.88 15.78 7.39
N ASN A 117 -2.63 14.69 7.63
CA ASN A 117 -3.59 14.57 8.71
C ASN A 117 -3.12 13.66 9.86
N PHE A 118 -1.85 13.23 9.85
CA PHE A 118 -1.34 12.13 10.68
C PHE A 118 -1.54 12.33 12.18
N ASP A 119 -1.53 13.59 12.64
CA ASP A 119 -1.70 13.95 14.05
C ASP A 119 -3.15 13.78 14.54
N TYR A 120 -4.12 13.74 13.64
CA TYR A 120 -5.55 13.63 13.95
C TYR A 120 -6.11 12.22 13.73
N LEU A 121 -5.29 11.30 13.23
CA LEU A 121 -5.65 9.91 12.97
C LEU A 121 -5.08 9.00 14.06
N THR A 122 -5.75 7.91 14.39
CA THR A 122 -5.14 6.77 15.09
C THR A 122 -4.12 6.05 14.18
N ALA A 123 -3.33 5.13 14.75
CA ALA A 123 -2.41 4.32 13.94
C ALA A 123 -3.17 3.46 12.92
N THR A 124 -4.28 2.85 13.36
CA THR A 124 -5.18 2.05 12.52
C THR A 124 -5.77 2.89 11.39
N GLU A 125 -6.35 4.06 11.70
CA GLU A 125 -6.93 4.94 10.67
C GLU A 125 -5.88 5.43 9.68
N ALA A 126 -4.68 5.78 10.13
CA ALA A 126 -3.60 6.17 9.24
C ALA A 126 -3.18 5.03 8.31
N MET A 127 -3.10 3.80 8.81
CA MET A 127 -2.83 2.61 7.99
C MET A 127 -3.94 2.38 6.96
N ASP A 128 -5.19 2.26 7.42
CA ASP A 128 -6.34 1.91 6.56
C ASP A 128 -6.59 2.94 5.47
N GLN A 129 -6.33 4.22 5.75
CA GLN A 129 -6.55 5.31 4.81
C GLN A 129 -5.40 5.54 3.83
N SER A 130 -4.22 4.96 4.07
CA SER A 130 -3.04 5.16 3.23
C SER A 130 -2.56 3.92 2.49
N LEU A 131 -2.93 2.71 2.93
CA LEU A 131 -2.44 1.45 2.38
C LEU A 131 -3.57 0.60 1.77
N GLU A 132 -3.26 -0.14 0.72
CA GLU A 132 -4.16 -1.18 0.19
C GLU A 132 -4.37 -2.32 1.20
N GLY A 133 -5.50 -3.02 1.05
CA GLY A 133 -5.94 -4.07 1.98
C GLY A 133 -4.93 -5.19 2.21
N VAL A 134 -4.00 -5.42 1.27
CA VAL A 134 -2.95 -6.45 1.40
C VAL A 134 -1.88 -6.10 2.46
N TRP A 135 -1.79 -4.83 2.87
CA TRP A 135 -0.91 -4.35 3.94
C TRP A 135 -1.67 -3.88 5.18
N GLN A 136 -3.00 -3.95 5.21
CA GLN A 136 -3.81 -3.62 6.39
C GLN A 136 -3.79 -4.80 7.37
N THR A 137 -2.65 -4.99 8.06
CA THR A 137 -2.42 -6.09 9.00
C THR A 137 -2.02 -5.59 10.37
N GLU A 138 -2.22 -6.41 11.40
CA GLU A 138 -1.82 -6.11 12.79
C GLU A 138 -0.31 -5.78 12.87
N GLU A 139 0.52 -6.47 12.08
CA GLU A 139 1.96 -6.22 12.01
C GLU A 139 2.25 -4.80 11.48
N VAL A 140 1.62 -4.41 10.37
CA VAL A 140 1.84 -3.09 9.77
C VAL A 140 1.26 -1.98 10.64
N GLU A 141 0.18 -2.24 11.37
CA GLU A 141 -0.32 -1.29 12.38
C GLU A 141 0.76 -0.96 13.43
N GLN A 142 1.60 -1.94 13.84
CA GLN A 142 2.73 -1.68 14.74
C GLN A 142 3.76 -0.72 14.15
N LEU A 143 3.89 -0.65 12.82
CA LEU A 143 4.73 0.36 12.17
C LEU A 143 4.12 1.76 12.31
N PHE A 144 2.80 1.90 12.17
CA PHE A 144 2.13 3.20 12.36
C PHE A 144 2.14 3.67 13.81
N ILE A 145 2.03 2.74 14.77
CA ILE A 145 2.25 3.02 16.20
C ILE A 145 3.68 3.55 16.41
N TYR A 146 4.66 2.83 15.86
CA TYR A 146 6.06 3.24 15.90
C TYR A 146 6.29 4.64 15.30
N MET A 147 5.70 4.94 14.14
CA MET A 147 5.81 6.27 13.50
C MET A 147 5.26 7.37 14.42
N LYS A 148 4.15 7.14 15.11
CA LYS A 148 3.61 8.09 16.11
C LYS A 148 4.54 8.28 17.30
N GLU A 149 5.08 7.19 17.84
CA GLU A 149 6.05 7.26 18.95
C GLU A 149 7.31 8.04 18.55
N GLN A 150 7.84 7.77 17.36
CA GLN A 150 9.06 8.42 16.88
C GLN A 150 8.83 9.91 16.57
N LYS A 151 7.66 10.27 16.03
CA LYS A 151 7.24 11.67 15.91
C LYS A 151 7.21 12.37 17.28
N ALA A 152 6.64 11.74 18.30
CA ALA A 152 6.62 12.29 19.66
C ALA A 152 8.02 12.44 20.28
N LYS A 153 8.98 11.59 19.88
CA LYS A 153 10.40 11.68 20.27
C LYS A 153 11.20 12.72 19.46
N GLY A 154 10.57 13.42 18.50
CA GLY A 154 11.24 14.41 17.65
C GLY A 154 12.10 13.80 16.53
N LYS A 155 11.92 12.52 16.21
CA LYS A 155 12.58 11.81 15.11
C LYS A 155 11.53 11.18 14.17
N PRO A 156 10.72 11.99 13.47
CA PRO A 156 9.58 11.44 12.72
C PRO A 156 10.02 10.59 11.53
N LEU A 157 9.37 9.42 11.36
CA LEU A 157 9.40 8.66 10.11
C LEU A 157 8.22 9.10 9.24
N THR A 158 8.52 9.75 8.11
CA THR A 158 7.52 10.34 7.20
C THR A 158 6.92 9.28 6.27
N LEU A 159 5.59 9.27 6.15
CA LEU A 159 4.88 8.41 5.20
C LEU A 159 4.91 8.99 3.78
N ALA A 160 5.17 8.13 2.81
CA ALA A 160 5.00 8.42 1.39
C ALA A 160 4.37 7.22 0.66
N GLY A 161 3.79 7.50 -0.51
CA GLY A 161 3.32 6.50 -1.47
C GLY A 161 3.92 6.83 -2.84
N PHE A 162 4.18 5.80 -3.64
CA PHE A 162 4.73 5.97 -4.99
C PHE A 162 3.90 5.33 -6.10
N ASP A 163 2.79 4.68 -5.75
CA ASP A 163 1.88 4.07 -6.71
C ASP A 163 0.85 5.10 -7.23
N MET A 164 0.37 4.87 -8.44
CA MET A 164 -0.69 5.63 -9.11
C MET A 164 -1.99 4.85 -9.26
N ASN A 165 -2.05 3.63 -8.73
CA ASN A 165 -3.28 2.83 -8.68
C ASN A 165 -4.48 3.60 -8.08
N LEU A 166 -5.68 3.19 -8.47
CA LEU A 166 -6.92 3.85 -8.09
C LEU A 166 -7.52 3.22 -6.83
N PHE A 167 -7.57 4.01 -5.76
CA PHE A 167 -8.15 3.59 -4.48
C PHE A 167 -9.65 3.90 -4.51
N TYR A 168 -10.50 2.87 -4.62
CA TYR A 168 -11.95 3.07 -4.69
C TYR A 168 -12.55 3.74 -3.44
N ARG A 169 -11.83 3.66 -2.31
CA ARG A 169 -12.15 4.35 -1.05
C ARG A 169 -10.97 5.21 -0.63
N SER A 170 -10.62 6.16 -1.49
CA SER A 170 -9.54 7.10 -1.27
C SER A 170 -9.88 8.13 -0.17
N SER A 171 -9.05 8.21 0.85
CA SER A 171 -9.09 9.28 1.85
C SER A 171 -8.78 10.65 1.23
N PHE A 172 -7.87 10.69 0.25
CA PHE A 172 -7.50 11.89 -0.49
C PHE A 172 -8.71 12.56 -1.14
N HIS A 173 -9.64 11.80 -1.73
CA HIS A 173 -10.84 12.36 -2.35
C HIS A 173 -11.62 13.25 -1.37
N SER A 174 -11.91 12.74 -0.17
CA SER A 174 -12.66 13.49 0.84
C SER A 174 -11.91 14.74 1.29
N TYR A 175 -10.61 14.61 1.61
CA TYR A 175 -9.79 15.75 2.05
C TYR A 175 -9.65 16.83 0.98
N ALA A 176 -9.45 16.44 -0.28
CA ALA A 176 -9.34 17.37 -1.40
C ALA A 176 -10.67 18.09 -1.65
N LYS A 177 -11.80 17.38 -1.59
CA LYS A 177 -13.14 17.95 -1.73
C LYS A 177 -13.42 18.98 -0.64
N ASP A 178 -13.19 18.62 0.63
CA ASP A 178 -13.39 19.53 1.76
C ASP A 178 -12.51 20.78 1.66
N TRP A 179 -11.28 20.64 1.17
CA TRP A 179 -10.38 21.77 0.98
C TRP A 179 -10.84 22.69 -0.16
N LEU A 180 -11.16 22.14 -1.33
CA LEU A 180 -11.64 22.90 -2.49
C LEU A 180 -12.96 23.62 -2.18
N GLN A 181 -13.86 22.99 -1.44
CA GLN A 181 -15.19 23.53 -1.09
C GLN A 181 -15.10 24.84 -0.28
N LYS A 182 -13.99 25.07 0.45
CA LYS A 182 -13.78 26.34 1.17
C LYS A 182 -13.64 27.54 0.24
N LEU A 183 -13.31 27.32 -1.03
CA LEU A 183 -13.12 28.37 -2.02
C LEU A 183 -14.15 28.31 -3.15
N SER A 184 -14.47 27.12 -3.66
CA SER A 184 -15.51 26.91 -4.68
C SER A 184 -16.21 25.55 -4.48
N PRO A 185 -17.47 25.56 -4.01
CA PRO A 185 -18.32 24.37 -3.99
C PRO A 185 -18.51 23.74 -5.38
N GLU A 186 -18.48 24.54 -6.44
CA GLU A 186 -18.62 24.07 -7.83
C GLU A 186 -17.44 23.19 -8.23
N VAL A 187 -16.20 23.63 -7.97
CA VAL A 187 -14.99 22.86 -8.27
C VAL A 187 -14.88 21.61 -7.39
N ALA A 188 -15.30 21.70 -6.12
CA ALA A 188 -15.38 20.53 -5.25
C ALA A 188 -16.39 19.48 -5.77
N SER A 189 -17.53 19.92 -6.31
CA SER A 189 -18.52 19.06 -6.97
C SER A 189 -17.98 18.45 -8.26
N GLU A 190 -17.20 19.20 -9.04
CA GLU A 190 -16.55 18.70 -10.26
C GLU A 190 -15.50 17.61 -9.95
N LEU A 191 -14.71 17.78 -8.89
CA LEU A 191 -13.81 16.73 -8.40
C LEU A 191 -14.58 15.45 -8.01
N ASP A 192 -15.68 15.60 -7.26
CA ASP A 192 -16.51 14.48 -6.83
C ASP A 192 -17.11 13.69 -8.01
N ALA A 193 -17.57 14.41 -9.03
CA ALA A 193 -18.03 13.83 -10.29
C ALA A 193 -16.89 13.11 -11.03
N ALA A 194 -15.72 13.73 -11.15
CA ALA A 194 -14.56 13.14 -11.83
C ALA A 194 -14.11 11.83 -11.17
N VAL A 195 -13.96 11.81 -9.85
CA VAL A 195 -13.58 10.61 -9.10
C VAL A 195 -14.65 9.52 -9.22
N THR A 196 -15.93 9.88 -9.11
CA THR A 196 -17.04 8.93 -9.23
C THR A 196 -17.10 8.29 -10.61
N GLU A 197 -16.94 9.09 -11.68
CA GLU A 197 -16.91 8.60 -13.06
C GLU A 197 -15.67 7.74 -13.33
N LEU A 198 -14.50 8.14 -12.84
CA LEU A 198 -13.25 7.37 -12.93
C LEU A 198 -13.42 5.97 -12.32
N ILE A 199 -13.94 5.88 -11.08
CA ILE A 199 -14.17 4.60 -10.40
C ILE A 199 -15.18 3.73 -11.16
N LYS A 200 -16.22 4.33 -11.74
CA LYS A 200 -17.21 3.59 -12.54
C LYS A 200 -16.59 3.00 -13.80
N LEU A 201 -15.80 3.80 -14.54
CA LEU A 201 -15.09 3.35 -15.73
C LEU A 201 -14.10 2.25 -15.38
N ASP A 202 -13.24 2.48 -14.40
CA ASP A 202 -12.23 1.49 -13.98
C ASP A 202 -12.88 0.14 -13.62
N LYS A 203 -13.94 0.15 -12.80
CA LYS A 203 -14.70 -1.06 -12.47
C LYS A 203 -15.32 -1.73 -13.69
N TYR A 204 -15.85 -0.97 -14.64
CA TYR A 204 -16.44 -1.54 -15.84
C TYR A 204 -15.38 -2.30 -16.64
N TYR A 205 -14.24 -1.67 -16.91
CA TYR A 205 -13.17 -2.25 -17.72
C TYR A 205 -12.42 -3.38 -17.01
N TYR A 206 -12.21 -3.29 -15.69
CA TYR A 206 -11.57 -4.33 -14.90
C TYR A 206 -12.33 -5.66 -14.93
N ASN A 207 -13.67 -5.62 -15.04
CA ASN A 207 -14.52 -6.81 -15.03
C ASN A 207 -14.85 -7.37 -16.43
N LEU A 208 -14.19 -6.88 -17.49
CA LEU A 208 -14.40 -7.40 -18.84
C LEU A 208 -13.67 -8.74 -19.04
N GLU A 209 -14.44 -9.79 -19.33
CA GLU A 209 -13.88 -11.12 -19.67
C GLU A 209 -13.19 -11.12 -21.04
N SER A 210 -13.58 -10.21 -21.94
CA SER A 210 -13.11 -10.14 -23.33
C SER A 210 -11.75 -9.45 -23.52
N GLY A 211 -11.02 -9.20 -22.43
CA GLY A 211 -9.80 -8.36 -22.43
C GLY A 211 -10.12 -6.86 -22.40
N TYR A 212 -9.08 -6.04 -22.26
CA TYR A 212 -9.19 -4.58 -22.05
C TYR A 212 -9.15 -3.81 -23.38
N PRO A 213 -10.28 -3.27 -23.90
CA PRO A 213 -10.29 -2.55 -25.17
C PRO A 213 -9.79 -1.11 -24.97
N TYR A 214 -8.47 -0.95 -24.96
CA TYR A 214 -7.79 0.31 -24.64
C TYR A 214 -8.26 1.51 -25.47
N ASP A 215 -8.50 1.33 -26.78
CA ASP A 215 -8.95 2.43 -27.65
C ASP A 215 -10.33 2.97 -27.27
N GLN A 216 -11.24 2.09 -26.81
CA GLN A 216 -12.56 2.50 -26.32
C GLN A 216 -12.41 3.22 -24.97
N TYR A 217 -11.64 2.64 -24.04
CA TYR A 217 -11.37 3.26 -22.74
C TYR A 217 -10.81 4.67 -22.90
N LYS A 218 -9.84 4.85 -23.82
CA LYS A 218 -9.21 6.14 -24.10
C LYS A 218 -10.19 7.22 -24.54
N VAL A 219 -11.24 6.86 -25.29
CA VAL A 219 -12.29 7.81 -25.69
C VAL A 219 -13.22 8.10 -24.52
N GLU A 220 -13.62 7.07 -23.76
CA GLU A 220 -14.58 7.18 -22.66
C GLU A 220 -14.02 7.89 -21.42
N ILE A 221 -12.71 7.80 -21.18
CA ILE A 221 -12.05 8.48 -20.06
C ILE A 221 -11.85 9.99 -20.31
N GLN A 222 -11.88 10.44 -21.56
CA GLN A 222 -11.56 11.84 -21.90
C GLN A 222 -12.46 12.88 -21.19
N PRO A 223 -13.80 12.70 -21.08
CA PRO A 223 -14.64 13.61 -20.30
C PRO A 223 -14.31 13.65 -18.80
N VAL A 224 -13.71 12.60 -18.25
CA VAL A 224 -13.24 12.54 -16.86
C VAL A 224 -11.92 13.28 -16.72
N ILE A 225 -10.97 13.06 -17.65
CA ILE A 225 -9.70 13.80 -17.72
C ILE A 225 -9.96 15.30 -17.81
N ASN A 226 -10.92 15.74 -18.62
CA ASN A 226 -11.26 17.16 -18.76
C ASN A 226 -11.69 17.79 -17.42
N LYS A 227 -12.42 17.05 -16.56
CA LYS A 227 -12.79 17.52 -15.23
C LYS A 227 -11.58 17.64 -14.31
N PHE A 228 -10.67 16.67 -14.34
CA PHE A 228 -9.42 16.76 -13.58
C PHE A 228 -8.54 17.93 -14.04
N GLU A 229 -8.45 18.19 -15.35
CA GLU A 229 -7.73 19.37 -15.88
C GLU A 229 -8.38 20.69 -15.42
N ASN A 230 -9.71 20.78 -15.37
CA ASN A 230 -10.41 21.96 -14.83
C ASN A 230 -10.10 22.17 -13.34
N VAL A 231 -10.17 21.11 -12.53
CA VAL A 231 -9.82 21.15 -11.09
C VAL A 231 -8.37 21.57 -10.90
N LYS A 232 -7.44 21.01 -11.69
CA LYS A 232 -6.02 21.36 -11.67
C LYS A 232 -5.78 22.82 -12.04
N ALA A 233 -6.40 23.31 -13.12
CA ALA A 233 -6.29 24.70 -13.54
C ALA A 233 -6.81 25.67 -12.47
N PHE A 234 -7.90 25.31 -11.78
CA PHE A 234 -8.40 26.06 -10.63
C PHE A 234 -7.37 26.11 -9.50
N ILE A 235 -6.80 24.96 -9.11
CA ILE A 235 -5.76 24.89 -8.06
C ILE A 235 -4.56 25.76 -8.42
N GLN A 236 -4.08 25.68 -9.66
CA GLN A 236 -2.94 26.47 -10.15
C GLN A 236 -3.20 27.98 -10.06
N THR A 237 -4.42 28.40 -10.38
CA THR A 237 -4.81 29.82 -10.35
C THR A 237 -5.01 30.34 -8.93
N HIS A 238 -5.43 29.48 -7.99
CA HIS A 238 -5.81 29.88 -6.63
C HIS A 238 -4.88 29.32 -5.54
N LYS A 239 -3.60 29.08 -5.85
CA LYS A 239 -2.65 28.47 -4.90
C LYS A 239 -2.58 29.23 -3.59
N THR A 240 -2.46 30.56 -3.64
CA THR A 240 -2.31 31.40 -2.43
C THR A 240 -3.57 31.37 -1.57
N GLU A 241 -4.74 31.42 -2.18
CA GLU A 241 -6.04 31.32 -1.51
C GLU A 241 -6.21 29.95 -0.85
N LEU A 242 -5.91 28.87 -1.58
CA LEU A 242 -5.96 27.50 -1.09
C LEU A 242 -5.01 27.28 0.10
N THR A 243 -3.77 27.77 0.03
CA THR A 243 -2.84 27.75 1.17
C THR A 243 -3.41 28.50 2.38
N ARG A 244 -4.09 29.64 2.17
CA ARG A 244 -4.67 30.42 3.26
C ARG A 244 -5.84 29.72 3.95
N VAL A 245 -6.66 28.98 3.20
CA VAL A 245 -7.82 28.24 3.73
C VAL A 245 -7.51 26.78 4.08
N ALA A 246 -6.23 26.39 4.03
CA ALA A 246 -5.78 25.04 4.38
C ALA A 246 -6.33 24.58 5.75
N PRO A 247 -6.86 23.35 5.87
CA PRO A 247 -7.35 22.81 7.14
C PRO A 247 -6.33 22.81 8.28
N SER A 248 -5.05 22.61 7.98
CA SER A 248 -3.94 22.69 8.94
C SER A 248 -2.64 23.13 8.25
N PRO A 249 -1.59 23.53 9.00
CA PRO A 249 -0.31 23.95 8.42
C PRO A 249 0.46 22.88 7.64
N THR A 250 0.09 21.61 7.80
CA THR A 250 0.73 20.47 7.12
C THR A 250 0.24 20.30 5.68
N TYR A 251 -0.91 20.88 5.32
CA TYR A 251 -1.46 20.78 3.97
C TYR A 251 -0.61 21.57 2.96
N ASP A 252 -0.21 20.89 1.88
CA ASP A 252 0.59 21.47 0.80
C ASP A 252 -0.19 21.47 -0.51
N VAL A 253 -0.40 22.66 -1.05
CA VAL A 253 -1.17 22.87 -2.29
C VAL A 253 -0.46 22.29 -3.52
N ASN A 254 0.88 22.16 -3.47
CA ASN A 254 1.62 21.51 -4.55
C ASN A 254 1.40 20.00 -4.54
N PHE A 255 1.24 19.38 -3.36
CA PHE A 255 0.84 17.98 -3.27
C PHE A 255 -0.60 17.79 -3.74
N LEU A 256 -1.53 18.69 -3.38
CA LEU A 256 -2.89 18.66 -3.93
C LEU A 256 -2.88 18.70 -5.46
N GLU A 257 -2.18 19.67 -6.06
CA GLU A 257 -2.03 19.78 -7.51
C GLU A 257 -1.41 18.51 -8.11
N LYS A 258 -0.34 17.99 -7.51
CA LYS A 258 0.36 16.80 -8.00
C LYS A 258 -0.54 15.56 -7.96
N SER A 259 -1.32 15.39 -6.88
CA SER A 259 -2.27 14.29 -6.73
C SER A 259 -3.39 14.34 -7.76
N ILE A 260 -3.91 15.53 -8.08
CA ILE A 260 -4.86 15.71 -9.19
C ILE A 260 -4.20 15.38 -10.53
N ASN A 261 -2.97 15.84 -10.76
CA ASN A 261 -2.25 15.61 -12.01
C ASN A 261 -1.90 14.13 -12.28
N ILE A 262 -1.90 13.25 -11.27
CA ILE A 262 -1.71 11.81 -11.48
C ILE A 262 -2.95 11.16 -12.10
N ARG A 263 -4.11 11.83 -12.06
CA ARG A 263 -5.38 11.36 -12.63
C ARG A 263 -5.64 11.84 -14.07
N ILE A 264 -4.64 12.49 -14.69
CA ILE A 264 -4.64 13.07 -16.03
C ILE A 264 -3.64 12.31 -16.88
#